data_AF-A0A2V1IX00-F1
#
_entry.id   AF-A0A2V1IX00-F1
#
_cell.length_a   1.000
_cell.length_b   1.000
_cell.length_c   1.000
_cell.angle_alpha   90.00
_cell.angle_beta   90.00
_cell.angle_gamma   90.00
#
_symmetry.space_group_name_H-M   'P 1'
#
loop_
_entity.id
_entity.type
_entity.pdbx_description
1 polymer ?
#
loop_
_entity_poly.entity_id
_entity_poly.type
_entity_poly.pdbx_seq_one_letter_code
_entity_poly.pdbx_strand_id
1 'polypeptide(L)'
;MQSPDSQIIVLRFFEALSRLKTDKVIRGTKSFTDRYDINRRNLHTLSADPTRDIFQPSWLTYLVRDFHISPSWLLVGEGNFYTPGWDAESIRTGLTKY
;
A
#
# COMPACT_ATOMS: atom_id res chain seq x y z
N MET A 1 -13.63 -11.34 11.45
CA MET A 1 -12.56 -10.61 12.18
C MET A 1 -11.25 -11.12 11.64
N GLN A 2 -10.34 -10.22 11.28
CA GLN A 2 -9.02 -10.59 10.73
C GLN A 2 -8.18 -11.32 11.78
N SER A 3 -7.41 -12.33 11.36
CA SER A 3 -6.46 -13.03 12.24
C SER A 3 -5.33 -12.08 12.66
N PRO A 4 -4.59 -12.39 13.76
CA PRO A 4 -3.42 -11.60 14.14
C PRO A 4 -2.40 -11.43 12.99
N ASP A 5 -2.15 -12.48 12.21
CA ASP A 5 -1.24 -12.42 11.06
C ASP A 5 -1.77 -11.49 9.96
N SER A 6 -3.07 -11.54 9.67
CA SER A 6 -3.68 -10.61 8.72
C SER A 6 -3.57 -9.15 9.20
N GLN A 7 -3.71 -8.90 10.51
CA GLN A 7 -3.57 -7.56 11.07
C GLN A 7 -2.16 -7.00 10.87
N ILE A 8 -1.12 -7.84 10.98
CA ILE A 8 0.26 -7.43 10.67
C ILE A 8 0.40 -7.00 9.20
N ILE A 9 -0.20 -7.74 8.27
CA ILE A 9 -0.21 -7.39 6.85
C ILE A 9 -0.98 -6.07 6.62
N VAL A 10 -2.11 -5.88 7.29
CA VAL A 10 -2.89 -4.62 7.23
C VAL A 10 -2.06 -3.44 7.73
N LEU A 11 -1.31 -3.61 8.83
CA LEU A 11 -0.42 -2.56 9.33
C LEU A 11 0.69 -2.22 8.33
N ARG A 12 1.32 -3.22 7.71
CA ARG A 12 2.33 -3.00 6.65
C ARG A 12 1.75 -2.35 5.40
N PHE A 13 0.50 -2.65 5.04
CA PHE A 13 -0.20 -1.96 3.97
C PHE A 13 -0.29 -0.45 4.25
N PHE A 14 -0.67 -0.05 5.47
CA PHE A 14 -0.71 1.37 5.84
C PHE A 14 0.69 2.00 5.97
N GLU A 15 1.67 1.24 6.46
CA GLU A 15 3.08 1.66 6.46
C GLU A 15 3.57 1.96 5.04
N ALA A 16 3.23 1.10 4.07
CA ALA A 16 3.55 1.32 2.67
C ALA A 16 2.92 2.59 2.11
N LEU A 17 1.64 2.85 2.38
CA LEU A 17 0.98 4.10 1.97
C LEU A 17 1.64 5.33 2.60
N SER A 18 2.02 5.24 3.88
CA SER A 18 2.76 6.29 4.58
C SER A 18 4.12 6.54 3.94
N ARG A 19 4.85 5.47 3.60
CA ARG A 19 6.16 5.55 2.96
C ARG A 19 6.08 6.15 1.56
N LEU A 20 5.14 5.72 0.72
CA LEU A 20 4.89 6.30 -0.60
C LEU A 20 4.58 7.81 -0.54
N LYS A 21 3.91 8.26 0.53
CA LYS A 21 3.66 9.68 0.78
C LYS A 21 4.95 10.42 1.15
N THR A 22 5.74 9.87 2.06
CA THR A 22 7.03 10.44 2.47
C THR A 22 8.00 10.55 1.30
N ASP A 23 8.03 9.53 0.45
CA ASP A 23 8.86 9.43 -0.75
C ASP A 23 8.29 10.29 -1.92
N LYS A 24 7.18 11.00 -1.71
CA LYS A 24 6.49 11.86 -2.68
C LYS A 24 6.03 11.14 -3.96
N VAL A 25 5.84 9.83 -3.89
CA VAL A 25 5.24 9.02 -4.97
C VAL A 25 3.74 9.28 -5.07
N ILE A 26 3.09 9.47 -3.93
CA ILE A 26 1.69 9.90 -3.84
C ILE A 26 1.56 11.13 -2.96
N ARG A 27 0.57 12.00 -3.23
CA ARG A 27 0.28 13.16 -2.36
C ARG A 27 -0.29 12.74 -1.00
N GLY A 28 -1.01 11.62 -0.98
CA GLY A 28 -1.54 11.00 0.23
C GLY A 28 -2.53 9.90 -0.12
N THR A 29 -3.18 9.34 0.90
CA THR A 29 -4.10 8.20 0.78
C THR A 29 -5.21 8.42 -0.25
N LYS A 30 -5.68 9.66 -0.44
CA LYS A 30 -6.68 9.98 -1.46
C LYS A 30 -6.20 9.65 -2.89
N SER A 31 -4.93 9.89 -3.20
CA SER A 31 -4.37 9.56 -4.52
C SER A 31 -4.44 8.06 -4.80
N PHE A 32 -4.21 7.24 -3.77
CA PHE A 32 -4.34 5.78 -3.88
C PHE A 32 -5.81 5.36 -4.05
N THR A 33 -6.72 5.89 -3.22
CA THR A 33 -8.13 5.51 -3.29
C THR A 33 -8.79 5.93 -4.59
N ASP A 34 -8.48 7.14 -5.09
CA ASP A 34 -9.05 7.64 -6.34
C ASP A 34 -8.58 6.81 -7.54
N ARG A 35 -7.31 6.36 -7.55
CA ARG A 35 -6.74 5.56 -8.64
C ARG A 35 -7.41 4.19 -8.79
N TYR A 36 -7.81 3.57 -7.69
CA TYR A 36 -8.35 2.20 -7.68
C TYR A 36 -9.82 2.12 -7.30
N ASP A 37 -10.53 3.26 -7.32
CA ASP A 37 -11.94 3.37 -6.94
C ASP A 37 -12.25 2.73 -5.56
N ILE A 38 -11.34 2.93 -4.60
CA ILE A 38 -11.49 2.38 -3.26
C ILE A 38 -12.30 3.36 -2.40
N ASN A 39 -13.31 2.85 -1.70
CA ASN A 39 -14.04 3.65 -0.74
C ASN A 39 -13.11 4.17 0.37
N ARG A 40 -12.86 5.48 0.41
CA ARG A 40 -11.96 6.11 1.39
C ARG A 40 -12.39 5.86 2.85
N ARG A 41 -13.69 5.71 3.12
CA ARG A 41 -14.20 5.39 4.46
C ARG A 41 -13.71 4.01 4.91
N ASN A 42 -13.60 3.06 3.99
CA ASN A 42 -13.08 1.72 4.31
C ASN A 42 -11.64 1.79 4.80
N LEU A 43 -10.77 2.57 4.13
CA LEU A 43 -9.39 2.76 4.58
C LEU A 43 -9.31 3.48 5.94
N HIS A 44 -10.14 4.51 6.16
CA HIS A 44 -10.16 5.21 7.45
C HIS A 44 -10.59 4.27 8.59
N THR A 45 -11.67 3.52 8.39
CA THR A 45 -12.17 2.54 9.38
C THR A 45 -11.13 1.46 9.64
N LEU A 46 -10.51 0.90 8.60
CA LEU A 46 -9.50 -0.15 8.75
C LEU A 46 -8.21 0.35 9.38
N SER A 47 -7.80 1.61 9.13
CA SER A 47 -6.63 2.21 9.77
C SER A 47 -6.85 2.44 11.27
N ALA A 48 -8.08 2.73 11.69
CA ALA A 48 -8.43 2.89 13.09
C ALA A 48 -8.61 1.55 13.81
N ASP A 49 -9.05 0.52 13.08
CA ASP A 49 -9.32 -0.82 13.60
C ASP A 49 -8.91 -1.89 12.57
N PRO A 50 -7.66 -2.40 12.63
CA PRO A 50 -7.14 -3.42 11.71
C PRO A 50 -7.86 -4.77 11.79
N THR A 51 -8.71 -4.99 12.81
CA THR A 51 -9.43 -6.26 13.00
C THR A 51 -10.63 -6.39 12.04
N ARG A 52 -11.02 -5.27 11.40
CA ARG A 52 -12.20 -5.17 10.52
C ARG A 52 -12.03 -5.99 9.25
N ASP A 53 -13.10 -6.70 8.89
CA ASP A 53 -13.13 -7.56 7.72
C ASP A 53 -13.50 -6.79 6.44
N ILE A 54 -12.71 -5.76 6.16
CA ILE A 54 -12.90 -4.84 5.03
C ILE A 54 -11.71 -4.91 4.07
N PHE A 55 -10.55 -5.33 4.57
CA PHE A 55 -9.32 -5.42 3.81
C PHE A 55 -9.48 -6.37 2.62
N GLN A 56 -9.09 -5.90 1.43
CA GLN A 56 -9.12 -6.69 0.22
C GLN A 56 -7.68 -7.06 -0.18
N PRO A 57 -7.36 -8.34 -0.44
CA PRO A 57 -6.04 -8.73 -0.93
C PRO A 57 -5.61 -8.00 -2.21
N SER A 58 -6.57 -7.60 -3.06
CA SER A 58 -6.30 -6.80 -4.27
C SER A 58 -5.63 -5.46 -3.97
N TRP A 59 -5.78 -4.89 -2.77
CA TRP A 59 -5.10 -3.65 -2.42
C TRP A 59 -3.59 -3.83 -2.30
N LEU A 60 -3.12 -5.02 -1.90
CA LEU A 60 -1.69 -5.36 -1.91
C LEU A 60 -1.17 -5.51 -3.33
N THR A 61 -1.97 -6.11 -4.23
CA THR A 61 -1.53 -6.31 -5.62
C THR A 61 -1.33 -4.97 -6.34
N TYR A 62 -2.09 -3.93 -5.99
CA TYR A 62 -1.87 -2.57 -6.49
C TYR A 62 -0.51 -1.99 -6.03
N LEU A 63 -0.15 -2.18 -4.76
CA LEU A 63 1.15 -1.76 -4.23
C LEU A 63 2.32 -2.47 -4.93
N VAL A 64 2.18 -3.77 -5.20
CA VAL A 64 3.20 -4.55 -5.91
C VAL A 64 3.30 -4.15 -7.37
N ARG A 65 2.16 -4.12 -8.08
CA ARG A 65 2.13 -3.98 -9.55
C ARG A 65 2.47 -2.56 -9.99
N ASP A 66 1.91 -1.55 -9.33
CA ASP A 66 1.93 -0.17 -9.84
C ASP A 66 2.90 0.73 -9.05
N PHE A 67 3.24 0.34 -7.83
CA PHE A 67 4.21 1.06 -7.00
C PHE A 67 5.49 0.24 -6.77
N HIS A 68 5.61 -0.93 -7.40
CA HIS A 68 6.79 -1.78 -7.33
C HIS A 68 7.29 -2.07 -5.90
N ILE A 69 6.36 -2.09 -4.93
CA ILE A 69 6.68 -2.47 -3.55
C ILE A 69 6.93 -3.98 -3.50
N SER A 70 7.96 -4.39 -2.76
CA SER A 70 8.36 -5.78 -2.60
C SER A 70 7.22 -6.61 -1.97
N PRO A 71 6.78 -7.71 -2.63
CA PRO A 71 5.82 -8.64 -2.03
C PRO A 71 6.31 -9.26 -0.72
N SER A 72 7.60 -9.59 -0.64
CA SER A 72 8.21 -10.13 0.58
C SER A 72 8.17 -9.11 1.71
N TRP A 73 8.44 -7.84 1.42
CA TRP A 73 8.35 -6.80 2.43
C TRP A 73 6.90 -6.61 2.90
N LEU A 74 5.92 -6.59 1.99
CA LEU A 74 4.51 -6.43 2.34
C LEU A 74 3.96 -7.61 3.17
N LEU A 75 4.24 -8.84 2.75
CA LEU A 75 3.63 -10.03 3.33
C LEU A 75 4.37 -10.50 4.59
N VAL A 76 5.70 -10.53 4.55
CA VAL A 76 6.50 -11.10 5.65
C VAL A 76 7.37 -10.08 6.37
N GLY A 77 7.55 -8.87 5.83
CA GLY A 77 8.34 -7.81 6.46
C GLY A 77 9.84 -7.94 6.24
N GLU A 78 10.23 -8.69 5.21
CA GLU A 78 11.63 -9.01 4.92
C GLU A 78 12.13 -8.31 3.65
N GLY A 79 13.42 -7.98 3.64
CA GLY A 79 14.10 -7.38 2.50
C GLY A 79 13.85 -5.89 2.33
N ASN A 80 14.10 -5.39 1.12
CA ASN A 80 13.95 -3.97 0.80
C ASN A 80 12.48 -3.61 0.53
N PHE A 81 12.13 -2.35 0.81
CA PHE A 81 10.77 -1.82 0.58
C PHE A 81 10.36 -1.87 -0.89
N TYR A 82 11.20 -1.32 -1.78
CA TYR A 82 10.99 -1.42 -3.22
C TYR A 82 11.59 -2.72 -3.77
N THR A 83 10.96 -3.25 -4.82
CA THR A 83 11.50 -4.35 -5.62
C THR A 83 12.84 -3.92 -6.24
N PRO A 84 13.85 -4.81 -6.30
CA PRO A 84 15.13 -4.48 -6.92
C PRO A 84 14.98 -3.87 -8.32
N GLY A 85 15.72 -2.78 -8.57
CA GLY A 85 15.63 -2.02 -9.83
C GLY A 85 14.58 -0.91 -9.84
N TRP A 86 13.81 -0.75 -8.75
CA TRP A 86 12.83 0.33 -8.59
C TRP A 86 13.16 1.22 -7.39
N ASP A 87 12.82 2.49 -7.52
CA ASP A 87 12.93 3.50 -6.48
C ASP A 87 11.77 4.50 -6.59
N ALA A 88 11.64 5.38 -5.60
CA ALA A 88 10.57 6.37 -5.56
C ALA A 88 10.51 7.24 -6.83
N GLU A 89 11.65 7.60 -7.41
CA GLU A 89 11.74 8.53 -8.52
C GLU A 89 11.30 7.90 -9.85
N SER A 90 11.78 6.69 -10.12
CA SER A 90 11.37 5.88 -11.28
C SER A 90 9.87 5.58 -11.25
N ILE A 91 9.32 5.21 -10.08
CA ILE A 91 7.88 4.97 -9.91
C ILE A 91 7.09 6.25 -10.15
N ARG A 92 7.45 7.36 -9.49
CA ARG A 92 6.76 8.65 -9.62
C ARG A 92 6.71 9.11 -11.08
N THR A 93 7.82 8.96 -11.81
CA THR A 93 7.90 9.28 -13.22
C THR A 93 7.02 8.37 -14.08
N GLY A 94 7.00 7.07 -13.80
CA GLY A 94 6.12 6.10 -14.49
C GLY A 94 4.63 6.40 -14.29
N LEU A 95 4.25 6.79 -13.07
CA LEU A 95 2.86 7.07 -12.71
C LEU A 95 2.27 8.34 -13.35
N THR A 96 3.10 9.24 -13.87
CA THR A 96 2.65 10.52 -14.47
C THR A 96 2.38 10.38 -15.98
N LYS A 97 2.66 9.22 -16.59
CA LYS A 97 2.55 9.00 -18.03
C LYS A 97 1.17 8.53 -18.50
N TYR A 98 0.19 8.41 -17.61
CA TYR A 98 -1.18 7.98 -17.87
C TYR A 98 -2.16 8.84 -17.06
#